data_AF-A0A7W0YPX6-F1
#
_entry.id   AF-A0A7W0YPX6-F1
#
_cell.length_a   1.000
_cell.length_b   1.000
_cell.length_c   1.000
_cell.angle_alpha   90.00
_cell.angle_beta   90.00
_cell.angle_gamma   90.00
#
_symmetry.space_group_name_H-M   'P 1'
#
loop_
_entity.id
_entity.type
_entity.pdbx_description
1 polymer ?
#
loop_
_entity_poly.entity_id
_entity_poly.type
_entity_poly.pdbx_seq_one_letter_code
_entity_poly.pdbx_strand_id
1 'polypeptide(L)'
;MRLRRSSPVLAGILLATQSLWAAVAGGQSGLTTEGAPFLLIPVGARALGMGQAVVADQPGSEAVWWNPSGLARSEKREIAVHHYGSVVGNGDAITILFPSSLLGVLAGSIYVLNFGEQEIPDPNGTVVGSFTPLNLVYAATYATPIGSRINAGITVKLVQLRINCAGICGTLPAVSSTTAIDLGAQYDARWLLPVSLGVAVRNVGPKLQVNDRDQADPLPTRIQFGALYRVTSLERYSKDVTVRVSGDVIDELQLGSPTMRIGADAAYRQRAHIRAGYVFREIENSEQYGASLGLGLSAGNLQVDLARMFEGFAGASQPPTYLSLRYLF
;
A
#
# COMPACT_ATOMS: atom_id res chain seq x y z
N MET A 1 -0.23 14.77 -56.75
CA MET A 1 -0.80 14.86 -55.38
C MET A 1 -0.57 13.51 -54.70
N ARG A 2 0.41 13.41 -53.79
CA ARG A 2 0.85 12.13 -53.19
C ARG A 2 -0.02 11.83 -51.96
N LEU A 3 -0.82 10.76 -52.03
CA LEU A 3 -1.55 10.22 -50.87
C LEU A 3 -0.56 9.52 -49.92
N ARG A 4 -0.54 9.98 -48.67
CA ARG A 4 0.24 9.42 -47.56
C ARG A 4 -0.26 8.01 -47.24
N ARG A 5 0.66 7.04 -47.20
CA ARG A 5 0.46 5.72 -46.58
C ARG A 5 0.35 5.91 -45.06
N SER A 6 -0.80 5.58 -44.48
CA SER A 6 -1.00 5.43 -43.04
C SER A 6 -0.36 4.13 -42.56
N SER A 7 0.40 4.21 -41.46
CA SER A 7 1.14 3.10 -40.85
C SER A 7 0.20 2.14 -40.10
N PRO A 8 0.39 0.81 -40.17
CA PRO A 8 -0.50 -0.19 -39.54
C PRO A 8 -0.30 -0.33 -38.02
N VAL A 9 0.52 0.52 -37.38
CA VAL A 9 0.91 0.38 -35.96
C VAL A 9 -0.19 0.88 -35.00
N LEU A 10 -1.10 1.74 -35.45
CA LEU A 10 -2.20 2.26 -34.60
C LEU A 10 -3.42 1.33 -34.50
N ALA A 11 -3.57 0.36 -35.41
CA ALA A 11 -4.69 -0.59 -35.38
C ALA A 11 -4.44 -1.76 -34.40
N GLY A 12 -3.18 -2.11 -34.13
CA GLY A 12 -2.82 -3.19 -33.20
C GLY A 12 -3.01 -2.85 -31.72
N ILE A 13 -3.00 -1.56 -31.36
CA ILE A 13 -3.13 -1.11 -29.96
C ILE A 13 -4.61 -1.00 -29.53
N LEU A 14 -5.54 -0.80 -30.47
CA LEU A 14 -6.98 -0.79 -30.17
C LEU A 14 -7.61 -2.19 -30.10
N LEU A 15 -6.96 -3.21 -30.64
CA LEU A 15 -7.45 -4.61 -30.62
C LEU A 15 -6.92 -5.41 -29.42
N ALA A 16 -5.87 -4.94 -28.75
CA ALA A 16 -5.36 -5.54 -27.51
C ALA A 16 -6.09 -5.07 -26.23
N THR A 17 -6.91 -4.01 -26.32
CA THR A 17 -7.74 -3.54 -25.20
C THR A 17 -9.09 -4.24 -25.09
N GLN A 18 -9.54 -4.93 -26.15
CA GLN A 18 -10.84 -5.62 -26.17
C GLN A 18 -10.79 -7.07 -25.69
N SER A 19 -9.60 -7.69 -25.62
CA SER A 19 -9.43 -9.07 -25.14
C SER A 19 -9.26 -9.20 -23.63
N LEU A 20 -9.26 -8.10 -22.88
CA LEU A 20 -9.25 -8.08 -21.41
C LEU A 20 -10.66 -7.90 -20.79
N TRP A 21 -11.72 -7.79 -21.61
CA TRP A 21 -13.09 -7.50 -21.15
C TRP A 21 -14.05 -8.70 -21.19
N ALA A 22 -13.60 -9.90 -21.56
CA ALA A 22 -14.47 -11.06 -21.79
C ALA A 22 -14.28 -12.22 -20.80
N ALA A 23 -13.79 -11.95 -19.59
CA ALA A 23 -13.65 -12.97 -18.54
C ALA A 23 -14.25 -12.52 -17.20
N VAL A 24 -15.46 -11.96 -17.20
CA VAL A 24 -16.27 -11.86 -15.97
C VAL A 24 -17.70 -12.26 -16.30
N ALA A 25 -17.90 -13.57 -16.42
CA ALA A 25 -19.22 -14.18 -16.45
C ALA A 25 -19.19 -15.44 -15.58
N GLY A 26 -19.87 -15.36 -14.43
CA GLY A 26 -20.33 -16.53 -13.68
C GLY A 26 -19.57 -16.85 -12.40
N GLY A 27 -20.13 -16.39 -11.28
CA GLY A 27 -19.82 -16.90 -9.95
C GLY A 27 -20.32 -15.96 -8.87
N GLN A 28 -21.47 -16.26 -8.25
CA GLN A 28 -21.77 -15.73 -6.93
C GLN A 28 -20.69 -16.25 -5.98
N SER A 29 -19.68 -15.45 -5.69
CA SER A 29 -18.69 -15.75 -4.66
C SER A 29 -19.41 -15.76 -3.33
N GLY A 30 -19.50 -16.93 -2.69
CA GLY A 30 -19.75 -16.98 -1.25
C GLY A 30 -18.75 -16.04 -0.57
N LEU A 31 -19.20 -15.28 0.42
CA LEU A 31 -18.38 -14.30 1.15
C LEU A 31 -17.13 -15.01 1.72
N THR A 32 -16.03 -14.97 0.98
CA THR A 32 -14.73 -15.41 1.46
C THR A 32 -14.29 -14.35 2.48
N THR A 33 -14.21 -14.75 3.74
CA THR A 33 -13.73 -13.88 4.82
C THR A 33 -12.21 -13.97 4.85
N GLU A 34 -11.52 -12.83 4.77
CA GLU A 34 -10.06 -12.76 4.86
C GLU A 34 -9.65 -12.51 6.32
N GLY A 35 -8.67 -13.27 6.80
CA GLY A 35 -8.10 -13.12 8.14
C GLY A 35 -7.08 -11.99 8.19
N ALA A 36 -7.02 -11.24 9.29
CA ALA A 36 -6.16 -10.05 9.41
C ALA A 36 -6.40 -8.95 8.34
N PRO A 37 -7.66 -8.47 8.16
CA PRO A 37 -7.97 -7.41 7.19
C PRO A 37 -7.24 -6.08 7.49
N PHE A 38 -6.73 -5.90 8.70
CA PHE A 38 -5.91 -4.75 9.06
C PHE A 38 -4.60 -4.63 8.26
N LEU A 39 -4.12 -5.72 7.64
CA LEU A 39 -2.97 -5.68 6.72
C LEU A 39 -3.25 -4.85 5.46
N LEU A 40 -4.51 -4.54 5.19
CA LEU A 40 -4.96 -3.72 4.06
C LEU A 40 -5.08 -2.24 4.41
N ILE A 41 -4.99 -1.87 5.69
CA ILE A 41 -4.97 -0.46 6.09
C ILE A 41 -3.68 0.17 5.52
N PRO A 42 -3.78 1.22 4.69
CA PRO A 42 -2.64 1.86 4.09
C PRO A 42 -1.60 2.30 5.12
N VAL A 43 -0.32 2.13 4.80
CA VAL A 43 0.77 2.75 5.56
C VAL A 43 1.49 3.72 4.64
N GLY A 44 1.63 4.97 5.10
CA GLY A 44 2.30 6.03 4.36
C GLY A 44 1.36 7.04 3.73
N ALA A 45 1.58 8.31 4.04
CA ALA A 45 0.80 9.42 3.51
C ALA A 45 1.10 9.66 2.03
N ARG A 46 2.36 9.46 1.58
CA ARG A 46 2.69 9.66 0.16
C ARG A 46 1.98 8.63 -0.71
N ALA A 47 2.01 7.35 -0.34
CA ALA A 47 1.34 6.28 -1.06
C ALA A 47 -0.18 6.50 -1.11
N LEU A 48 -0.79 6.90 0.01
CA LEU A 48 -2.21 7.21 0.04
C LEU A 48 -2.56 8.39 -0.88
N GLY A 49 -1.79 9.49 -0.84
CA GLY A 49 -2.03 10.65 -1.69
C GLY A 49 -1.91 10.37 -3.20
N MET A 50 -1.28 9.25 -3.56
CA MET A 50 -1.17 8.72 -4.92
C MET A 50 -2.28 7.70 -5.26
N GLY A 51 -3.35 7.63 -4.47
CA GLY A 51 -4.41 6.64 -4.68
C GLY A 51 -3.93 5.21 -4.53
N GLN A 52 -2.89 4.99 -3.70
CA GLN A 52 -2.25 3.69 -3.50
C GLN A 52 -1.67 3.06 -4.79
N ALA A 53 -1.53 3.84 -5.87
CA ALA A 53 -0.91 3.44 -7.13
C ALA A 53 0.61 3.69 -7.07
N VAL A 54 1.32 2.87 -6.30
CA VAL A 54 2.75 3.08 -5.99
C VAL A 54 3.62 1.85 -6.21
N VAL A 55 3.11 0.77 -6.81
CA VAL A 55 3.89 -0.46 -6.98
C VAL A 55 5.13 -0.26 -7.86
N ALA A 56 5.07 0.69 -8.80
CA ALA A 56 6.18 1.08 -9.67
C ALA A 56 6.95 2.32 -9.16
N ASP A 57 6.56 2.90 -8.03
CA ASP A 57 7.22 4.07 -7.43
C ASP A 57 8.29 3.66 -6.40
N GLN A 58 9.11 4.63 -5.99
CA GLN A 58 10.12 4.49 -4.94
C GLN A 58 9.83 5.50 -3.82
N PRO A 59 8.89 5.18 -2.92
CA PRO A 59 8.43 6.11 -1.88
C PRO A 59 9.33 6.18 -0.64
N GLY A 60 10.46 5.47 -0.59
CA GLY A 60 11.32 5.37 0.59
C GLY A 60 10.77 4.34 1.58
N SER A 61 10.77 4.63 2.88
CA SER A 61 10.31 3.71 3.93
C SER A 61 8.94 3.08 3.69
N GLU A 62 8.02 3.79 3.02
CA GLU A 62 6.69 3.29 2.70
C GLU A 62 6.74 2.06 1.78
N ALA A 63 7.80 1.88 1.00
CA ALA A 63 7.95 0.76 0.07
C ALA A 63 7.93 -0.62 0.76
N VAL A 64 8.27 -0.68 2.06
CA VAL A 64 8.15 -1.90 2.90
C VAL A 64 6.74 -2.50 2.82
N TRP A 65 5.71 -1.66 2.70
CA TRP A 65 4.29 -2.05 2.77
C TRP A 65 3.62 -2.20 1.39
N TRP A 66 4.27 -1.72 0.33
CA TRP A 66 3.69 -1.66 -1.03
C TRP A 66 4.47 -2.48 -2.05
N ASN A 67 5.78 -2.27 -2.16
CA ASN A 67 6.66 -3.05 -3.02
C ASN A 67 8.09 -2.99 -2.47
N PRO A 68 8.62 -4.08 -1.86
CA PRO A 68 9.94 -4.05 -1.24
C PRO A 68 11.07 -3.72 -2.22
N SER A 69 10.92 -4.03 -3.51
CA SER A 69 11.93 -3.68 -4.52
C SER A 69 12.12 -2.16 -4.71
N GLY A 70 11.15 -1.35 -4.27
CA GLY A 70 11.24 0.12 -4.29
C GLY A 70 12.35 0.68 -3.39
N LEU A 71 12.90 -0.13 -2.47
CA LEU A 71 14.02 0.23 -1.60
C LEU A 71 15.40 -0.04 -2.24
N ALA A 72 15.48 -0.85 -3.29
CA ALA A 72 16.74 -1.41 -3.79
C ALA A 72 17.81 -0.36 -4.17
N ARG A 73 17.40 0.86 -4.51
CA ARG A 73 18.29 1.96 -4.92
C ARG A 73 18.23 3.16 -3.97
N SER A 74 17.81 2.96 -2.73
CA SER A 74 17.89 4.00 -1.70
C SER A 74 19.35 4.31 -1.36
N GLU A 75 19.70 5.59 -1.33
CA GLU A 75 21.09 6.04 -1.11
C GLU A 75 21.35 6.49 0.34
N LYS A 76 20.32 6.98 1.02
CA LYS A 76 20.42 7.51 2.37
C LYS A 76 19.77 6.58 3.38
N ARG A 77 20.29 6.58 4.61
CA ARG A 77 19.59 5.96 5.73
C ARG A 77 18.36 6.80 6.02
N GLU A 78 17.35 6.14 6.57
CA GLU A 78 16.08 6.79 6.84
C GLU A 78 15.48 6.25 8.14
N ILE A 79 14.96 7.14 8.97
CA ILE A 79 14.03 6.78 10.03
C ILE A 79 12.70 7.45 9.68
N ALA A 80 11.63 6.67 9.72
CA ALA A 80 10.30 7.15 9.37
C ALA A 80 9.27 6.75 10.42
N VAL A 81 8.32 7.65 10.65
CA VAL A 81 7.11 7.41 11.42
C VAL A 81 5.92 7.69 10.52
N HIS A 82 5.01 6.75 10.40
CA HIS A 82 3.77 6.87 9.65
C HIS A 82 2.61 6.72 10.62
N HIS A 83 1.72 7.70 10.63
CA HIS A 83 0.55 7.73 11.50
C HIS A 83 -0.72 7.73 10.66
N TYR A 84 -1.69 6.94 11.10
CA TYR A 84 -3.06 6.85 10.59
C TYR A 84 -4.00 7.12 11.75
N GLY A 85 -4.95 8.05 11.56
CA GLY A 85 -6.00 8.34 12.54
C GLY A 85 -7.38 8.25 11.91
N SER A 86 -8.29 7.55 12.60
CA SER A 86 -9.71 7.46 12.24
C SER A 86 -10.59 7.43 13.49
N VAL A 87 -11.90 7.53 13.30
CA VAL A 87 -12.89 7.39 14.39
C VAL A 87 -12.86 5.98 15.01
N VAL A 88 -12.46 4.97 14.25
CA VAL A 88 -12.52 3.54 14.64
C VAL A 88 -11.19 3.08 15.27
N GLY A 89 -10.12 3.85 15.13
CA GLY A 89 -8.80 3.47 15.65
C GLY A 89 -7.65 4.25 15.04
N ASN A 90 -6.47 4.06 15.63
CA ASN A 90 -5.21 4.70 15.25
C ASN A 90 -4.16 3.65 14.90
N GLY A 91 -3.33 3.93 13.90
CA GLY A 91 -2.25 3.06 13.46
C GLY A 91 -0.93 3.82 13.36
N ASP A 92 0.14 3.22 13.85
CA ASP A 92 1.48 3.81 13.87
C ASP A 92 2.50 2.80 13.34
N ALA A 93 3.26 3.20 12.32
CA ALA A 93 4.37 2.44 11.79
C ALA A 93 5.68 3.18 11.98
N ILE A 94 6.69 2.52 12.54
CA ILE A 94 8.06 3.01 12.59
C ILE A 94 8.90 2.15 11.65
N THR A 95 9.67 2.78 10.78
CA THR A 95 10.56 2.11 9.83
C THR A 95 11.96 2.67 9.92
N ILE A 96 12.97 1.81 9.90
CA ILE A 96 14.38 2.16 9.76
C ILE A 96 14.91 1.52 8.49
N LEU A 97 15.54 2.33 7.63
CA LEU A 97 16.13 1.94 6.37
C LEU A 97 17.66 2.08 6.43
N PHE A 98 18.36 1.04 6.01
CA PHE A 98 19.81 0.96 6.00
C PHE A 98 20.33 0.49 4.64
N PRO A 99 20.71 1.42 3.75
CA PRO A 99 21.42 1.08 2.53
C PRO A 99 22.86 0.62 2.81
N SER A 100 23.29 -0.43 2.11
CA SER A 100 24.65 -0.97 2.11
C SER A 100 25.11 -1.21 0.68
N SER A 101 26.29 -0.72 0.33
CA SER A 101 26.90 -0.96 -0.98
C SER A 101 27.28 -2.43 -1.21
N LEU A 102 27.46 -3.20 -0.13
CA LEU A 102 27.84 -4.62 -0.19
C LEU A 102 26.62 -5.54 -0.19
N LEU A 103 25.67 -5.26 0.70
CA LEU A 103 24.57 -6.18 0.97
C LEU A 103 23.32 -5.85 0.19
N GLY A 104 23.14 -4.63 -0.32
CA GLY A 104 21.86 -4.10 -0.75
C GLY A 104 21.21 -3.25 0.35
N VAL A 105 19.90 -3.13 0.34
CA VAL A 105 19.17 -2.28 1.29
C VAL A 105 18.37 -3.15 2.26
N LEU A 106 18.57 -2.92 3.55
CA LEU A 106 17.84 -3.57 4.63
C LEU A 106 16.86 -2.58 5.26
N ALA A 107 15.68 -3.04 5.67
CA ALA A 107 14.77 -2.27 6.49
C ALA A 107 14.14 -3.11 7.58
N GLY A 108 13.86 -2.48 8.71
CA GLY A 108 13.06 -3.04 9.79
C GLY A 108 11.89 -2.12 10.08
N SER A 109 10.69 -2.69 10.22
CA SER A 109 9.50 -1.92 10.55
C SER A 109 8.64 -2.61 11.61
N ILE A 110 7.97 -1.78 12.41
CA ILE A 110 6.93 -2.22 13.35
C ILE A 110 5.70 -1.39 13.04
N TYR A 111 4.57 -2.05 12.81
CA TYR A 111 3.26 -1.42 12.67
C TYR A 111 2.36 -1.87 13.80
N VAL A 112 1.70 -0.92 14.45
CA VAL A 112 0.76 -1.14 15.54
C VAL A 112 -0.56 -0.50 15.16
N LEU A 113 -1.66 -1.23 15.27
CA LEU A 113 -3.00 -0.71 15.09
C LEU A 113 -3.81 -0.96 16.36
N ASN A 114 -4.33 0.13 16.92
CA ASN A 114 -5.10 0.13 18.16
C ASN A 114 -6.52 0.65 17.89
N PHE A 115 -7.52 -0.18 18.19
CA PHE A 115 -8.93 0.14 18.00
C PHE A 115 -9.57 0.88 19.18
N GLY A 116 -8.78 1.20 20.20
CA GLY A 116 -9.27 1.78 21.45
C GLY A 116 -9.83 0.71 22.40
N GLU A 117 -10.11 1.17 23.61
CA GLU A 117 -10.70 0.36 24.67
C GLU A 117 -12.21 0.24 24.47
N GLN A 118 -12.73 -0.97 24.63
CA GLN A 118 -14.15 -1.28 24.56
C GLN A 118 -14.61 -1.80 25.91
N GLU A 119 -15.67 -1.18 26.45
CA GLU A 119 -16.24 -1.55 27.73
C GLU A 119 -17.14 -2.80 27.59
N ILE A 120 -17.11 -3.65 28.61
CA ILE A 120 -17.96 -4.83 28.73
C ILE A 120 -19.04 -4.51 29.78
N PRO A 121 -20.27 -4.17 29.37
CA PRO A 121 -21.38 -3.99 30.30
C PRO A 121 -21.97 -5.33 30.75
N ASP A 122 -22.43 -5.41 32.00
CA ASP A 122 -23.28 -6.48 32.50
C ASP A 122 -24.73 -6.30 32.01
N PRO A 123 -25.63 -7.28 32.27
CA PRO A 123 -27.05 -7.16 31.89
C PRO A 123 -27.78 -5.96 32.51
N ASN A 124 -27.24 -5.35 33.56
CA ASN A 124 -27.78 -4.15 34.20
C ASN A 124 -27.15 -2.85 33.66
N GLY A 125 -26.23 -2.93 32.69
CA GLY A 125 -25.52 -1.81 32.10
C GLY A 125 -24.30 -1.33 32.89
N THR A 126 -23.89 -2.04 33.93
CA THR A 126 -22.68 -1.72 34.72
C THR A 126 -21.45 -2.26 34.02
N VAL A 127 -20.42 -1.44 33.81
CA VAL A 127 -19.16 -1.89 33.23
C VAL A 127 -18.45 -2.84 34.19
N VAL A 128 -18.24 -4.09 33.76
CA VAL A 128 -17.60 -5.17 34.54
C VAL A 128 -16.23 -5.58 34.01
N GLY A 129 -15.82 -5.00 32.89
CA GLY A 129 -14.51 -5.20 32.31
C GLY A 129 -14.31 -4.34 31.06
N SER A 130 -13.15 -4.49 30.44
CA SER A 130 -12.83 -3.85 29.17
C SER A 130 -11.88 -4.72 28.37
N PHE A 131 -11.90 -4.54 27.04
CA PHE A 131 -10.93 -5.15 26.15
C PHE A 131 -10.43 -4.16 25.12
N THR A 132 -9.17 -4.30 24.72
CA THR A 132 -8.52 -3.45 23.71
C THR A 132 -7.94 -4.34 22.61
N PRO A 133 -8.55 -4.36 21.41
CA PRO A 133 -7.98 -5.03 20.26
C PRO A 133 -6.73 -4.28 19.77
N LEU A 134 -5.62 -5.00 19.69
CA LEU A 134 -4.31 -4.48 19.29
C LEU A 134 -3.68 -5.40 18.26
N ASN A 135 -3.42 -4.89 17.07
CA ASN A 135 -2.74 -5.65 16.02
C ASN A 135 -1.30 -5.17 15.88
N LEU A 136 -0.35 -6.10 15.74
CA LEU A 136 1.05 -5.80 15.52
C LEU A 136 1.58 -6.51 14.29
N VAL A 137 2.41 -5.82 13.51
CA VAL A 137 3.19 -6.39 12.42
C VAL A 137 4.64 -6.02 12.61
N TYR A 138 5.50 -7.03 12.71
CA TYR A 138 6.94 -6.84 12.61
C TYR A 138 7.35 -7.22 11.19
N ALA A 139 8.08 -6.35 10.50
CA ALA A 139 8.52 -6.56 9.12
C ALA A 139 10.04 -6.41 9.01
N ALA A 140 10.67 -7.36 8.34
CA ALA A 140 12.07 -7.28 7.95
C ALA A 140 12.14 -7.35 6.42
N THR A 141 12.76 -6.34 5.81
CA THR A 141 12.80 -6.19 4.35
C THR A 141 14.23 -6.19 3.85
N TYR A 142 14.44 -6.86 2.73
CA TYR A 142 15.67 -6.82 1.96
C TYR A 142 15.37 -6.46 0.51
N ALA A 143 16.14 -5.56 -0.08
CA ALA A 143 15.99 -5.17 -1.47
C ALA A 143 17.36 -4.95 -2.13
N THR A 144 17.47 -5.30 -3.41
CA THR A 144 18.75 -5.22 -4.13
C THR A 144 18.54 -4.94 -5.62
N PRO A 145 19.42 -4.15 -6.25
CA PRO A 145 19.40 -3.98 -7.69
C PRO A 145 19.98 -5.23 -8.37
N ILE A 146 19.25 -5.76 -9.36
CA ILE A 146 19.73 -6.82 -10.23
C ILE A 146 20.16 -6.17 -11.54
N GLY A 147 21.47 -5.95 -11.69
CA GLY A 147 22.02 -5.17 -12.79
C GLY A 147 21.57 -3.71 -12.77
N SER A 148 21.53 -3.08 -13.95
CA SER A 148 21.28 -1.63 -14.07
C SER A 148 19.80 -1.25 -14.12
N ARG A 149 18.88 -2.20 -14.34
CA ARG A 149 17.48 -1.89 -14.65
C ARG A 149 16.45 -2.64 -13.83
N ILE A 150 16.83 -3.73 -13.17
CA ILE A 150 15.90 -4.51 -12.36
C ILE A 150 16.18 -4.21 -10.89
N ASN A 151 15.12 -4.10 -10.10
CA ASN A 151 15.16 -4.12 -8.65
C ASN A 151 14.33 -5.31 -8.19
N ALA A 152 14.79 -5.97 -7.13
CA ALA A 152 14.04 -7.03 -6.47
C ALA A 152 14.01 -6.77 -4.96
N GLY A 153 12.99 -7.28 -4.28
CA GLY A 153 12.92 -7.22 -2.84
C GLY A 153 11.98 -8.25 -2.24
N ILE A 154 12.18 -8.49 -0.95
CA ILE A 154 11.41 -9.40 -0.12
C ILE A 154 11.16 -8.76 1.24
N THR A 155 9.95 -8.91 1.77
CA THR A 155 9.61 -8.58 3.16
C THR A 155 9.10 -9.84 3.85
N VAL A 156 9.62 -10.15 5.04
CA VAL A 156 9.06 -11.18 5.92
C VAL A 156 8.35 -10.48 7.08
N LYS A 157 7.13 -10.92 7.38
CA LYS A 157 6.24 -10.35 8.39
C LYS A 157 5.89 -11.36 9.47
N LEU A 158 5.90 -10.92 10.72
CA LEU A 158 5.23 -11.59 11.84
C LEU A 158 3.99 -10.76 12.19
N VAL A 159 2.82 -11.36 12.01
CA VAL A 159 1.50 -10.73 12.19
C VAL A 159 0.91 -11.25 13.49
N GLN A 160 0.50 -10.35 14.37
CA GLN A 160 -0.08 -10.68 15.67
C GLN A 160 -1.41 -9.94 15.89
N LEU A 161 -2.44 -10.68 16.26
CA LEU A 161 -3.68 -10.17 16.83
C LEU A 161 -3.57 -10.32 18.35
N ARG A 162 -3.75 -9.24 19.11
CA ARG A 162 -3.75 -9.27 20.57
C ARG A 162 -5.04 -8.68 21.09
N ILE A 163 -5.58 -9.28 22.15
CA ILE A 163 -6.70 -8.74 22.89
C ILE A 163 -6.22 -8.55 24.32
N ASN A 164 -5.96 -7.29 24.69
CA ASN A 164 -5.67 -6.95 26.08
C ASN A 164 -7.00 -6.86 26.82
N CYS A 165 -7.13 -7.51 27.97
CA CYS A 165 -8.39 -7.53 28.70
C CYS A 165 -8.19 -7.24 30.19
N ALA A 166 -9.13 -6.51 30.78
CA ALA A 166 -9.17 -6.18 32.19
C ALA A 166 -10.57 -6.44 32.77
N GLY A 167 -10.65 -6.95 34.00
CA GLY A 167 -11.93 -7.30 34.64
C GLY A 167 -12.46 -8.68 34.22
N ILE A 168 -13.79 -8.81 34.09
CA ILE A 168 -14.43 -10.07 33.71
C ILE A 168 -14.39 -10.23 32.20
N CYS A 169 -13.43 -11.02 31.75
CA CYS A 169 -13.22 -11.37 30.35
C CYS A 169 -13.46 -12.87 30.19
N GLY A 170 -14.29 -13.28 29.24
CA GLY A 170 -14.49 -14.70 28.92
C GLY A 170 -13.20 -15.38 28.42
N THR A 171 -13.32 -16.58 27.84
CA THR A 171 -12.20 -17.32 27.22
C THR A 171 -11.82 -16.77 25.85
N LEU A 172 -11.51 -15.47 25.74
CA LEU A 172 -10.95 -14.90 24.52
C LEU A 172 -9.45 -15.26 24.42
N PRO A 173 -8.94 -15.72 23.26
CA PRO A 173 -7.51 -15.95 23.09
C PRO A 173 -6.77 -14.61 23.21
N ALA A 174 -5.78 -14.57 24.10
CA ALA A 174 -5.04 -13.34 24.37
C ALA A 174 -4.15 -12.89 23.19
N VAL A 175 -3.62 -13.86 22.43
CA VAL A 175 -2.73 -13.61 21.28
C VAL A 175 -2.94 -14.68 20.20
N SER A 176 -3.06 -14.24 18.95
CA SER A 176 -3.04 -15.08 17.75
C SER A 176 -1.94 -14.58 16.82
N SER A 177 -1.23 -15.47 16.13
CA SER A 177 -0.11 -15.06 15.27
C SER A 177 0.00 -15.89 14.00
N THR A 178 0.48 -15.26 12.94
CA THR A 178 0.85 -15.90 11.68
C THR A 178 2.04 -15.16 11.05
N THR A 179 2.60 -15.73 10.01
CA THR A 179 3.70 -15.13 9.24
C THR A 179 3.25 -14.84 7.82
N ALA A 180 3.82 -13.83 7.19
CA ALA A 180 3.57 -13.53 5.79
C ALA A 180 4.83 -13.10 5.06
N ILE A 181 4.83 -13.23 3.74
CA ILE A 181 5.92 -12.82 2.86
C ILE A 181 5.34 -11.90 1.79
N ASP A 182 6.07 -10.83 1.51
CA ASP A 182 5.87 -10.00 0.32
C ASP A 182 7.07 -10.14 -0.61
N LEU A 183 6.81 -10.18 -1.91
CA LEU A 183 7.81 -10.19 -2.97
C LEU A 183 7.57 -9.03 -3.91
N GLY A 184 8.64 -8.41 -4.40
CA GLY A 184 8.54 -7.25 -5.25
C GLY A 184 9.60 -7.24 -6.33
N ALA A 185 9.23 -6.73 -7.51
CA ALA A 185 10.17 -6.40 -8.57
C ALA A 185 9.80 -5.09 -9.27
N GLN A 186 10.80 -4.37 -9.75
CA GLN A 186 10.63 -3.20 -10.60
C GLN A 186 11.58 -3.26 -11.80
N TYR A 187 11.13 -2.75 -12.93
CA TYR A 187 11.93 -2.62 -14.16
C TYR A 187 11.96 -1.17 -14.65
N ASP A 188 13.17 -0.66 -14.83
CA ASP A 188 13.42 0.66 -15.37
C ASP A 188 13.49 0.62 -16.91
N ALA A 189 12.40 1.08 -17.54
CA ALA A 189 12.27 1.16 -19.00
C ALA A 189 12.67 2.53 -19.57
N ARG A 190 13.27 3.43 -18.78
CA ARG A 190 13.60 4.83 -19.15
C ARG A 190 14.50 5.00 -20.37
N TRP A 191 15.18 3.94 -20.80
CA TRP A 191 15.98 3.92 -22.02
C TRP A 191 15.12 3.97 -23.30
N LEU A 192 13.87 3.51 -23.23
CA LEU A 192 12.94 3.45 -24.36
C LEU A 192 11.79 4.46 -24.20
N LEU A 193 11.16 4.48 -23.02
CA LEU A 193 10.06 5.37 -22.66
C LEU A 193 10.27 5.82 -21.22
N PRO A 194 9.87 7.03 -20.79
CA PRO A 194 10.07 7.51 -19.43
C PRO A 194 9.11 6.82 -18.43
N VAL A 195 9.15 5.48 -18.39
CA VAL A 195 8.27 4.58 -17.65
C VAL A 195 9.12 3.70 -16.74
N SER A 196 8.60 3.45 -15.53
CA SER A 196 9.02 2.33 -14.68
C SER A 196 7.84 1.37 -14.53
N LEU A 197 8.12 0.07 -14.50
CA LEU A 197 7.12 -0.98 -14.28
C LEU A 197 7.36 -1.61 -12.92
N GLY A 198 6.30 -2.05 -12.26
CA GLY A 198 6.36 -2.68 -10.94
C GLY A 198 5.39 -3.84 -10.82
N VAL A 199 5.81 -4.84 -10.06
CA VAL A 199 4.96 -5.93 -9.59
C VAL A 199 5.25 -6.20 -8.12
N ALA A 200 4.22 -6.49 -7.35
CA ALA A 200 4.35 -6.98 -5.98
C ALA A 200 3.30 -8.05 -5.69
N VAL A 201 3.70 -9.06 -4.94
CA VAL A 201 2.80 -10.04 -4.31
C VAL A 201 2.91 -9.83 -2.81
N ARG A 202 1.80 -9.58 -2.13
CA ARG A 202 1.78 -9.21 -0.71
C ARG A 202 0.97 -10.18 0.12
N ASN A 203 1.37 -10.32 1.39
CA ASN A 203 0.69 -11.07 2.45
C ASN A 203 0.55 -12.59 2.19
N VAL A 204 1.52 -13.19 1.49
CA VAL A 204 1.51 -14.64 1.24
C VAL A 204 1.93 -15.38 2.51
N GLY A 205 1.06 -16.24 3.04
CA GLY A 205 1.39 -16.99 4.25
C GLY A 205 0.30 -17.98 4.68
N PRO A 206 0.57 -18.75 5.76
CA PRO A 206 -0.44 -19.61 6.36
C PRO A 206 -1.64 -18.82 6.88
N LYS A 207 -2.80 -19.48 6.89
CA LYS A 207 -4.06 -18.93 7.41
C LYS A 207 -3.90 -18.47 8.86
N LEU A 208 -4.58 -17.39 9.23
CA LEU A 208 -4.61 -16.93 10.62
C LEU A 208 -5.55 -17.83 11.42
N GLN A 209 -5.02 -18.49 12.43
CA GLN A 209 -5.81 -19.26 13.40
C GLN A 209 -6.01 -18.43 14.67
N VAL A 210 -7.28 -18.15 15.01
CA VAL A 210 -7.65 -17.43 16.24
C VAL A 210 -8.07 -18.40 17.34
N ASN A 211 -9.06 -19.25 17.05
CA ASN A 211 -9.55 -20.29 17.96
C ASN A 211 -9.29 -21.68 17.36
N ASP A 212 -10.08 -22.06 16.35
CA ASP A 212 -10.04 -23.39 15.75
C ASP A 212 -9.33 -23.39 14.39
N ARG A 213 -8.54 -24.44 14.14
CA ARG A 213 -7.79 -24.60 12.88
C ARG A 213 -8.71 -24.73 11.66
N ASP A 214 -9.89 -25.32 11.83
CA ASP A 214 -10.87 -25.52 10.76
C ASP A 214 -11.61 -24.22 10.39
N GLN A 215 -11.58 -23.22 11.27
CA GLN A 215 -12.11 -21.87 11.06
C GLN A 215 -11.02 -20.85 10.73
N ALA A 216 -9.79 -21.31 10.41
CA ALA A 216 -8.70 -20.40 10.08
C ALA A 216 -8.98 -19.69 8.75
N ASP A 217 -8.91 -18.36 8.77
CA ASP A 217 -9.16 -17.52 7.61
C ASP A 217 -7.85 -17.26 6.83
N PRO A 218 -7.88 -17.32 5.49
CA PRO A 218 -6.71 -17.01 4.67
C PRO A 218 -6.29 -15.54 4.80
N LEU A 219 -4.99 -15.26 4.75
CA LEU A 219 -4.48 -13.88 4.75
C LEU A 219 -4.87 -13.14 3.46
N PRO A 220 -5.09 -11.81 3.50
CA PRO A 220 -5.50 -11.01 2.35
C PRO A 220 -4.36 -10.86 1.35
N THR A 221 -4.15 -11.91 0.56
CA THR A 221 -3.07 -11.99 -0.42
C THR A 221 -3.45 -11.15 -1.62
N ARG A 222 -2.53 -10.30 -2.06
CA ARG A 222 -2.74 -9.39 -3.18
C ARG A 222 -1.63 -9.52 -4.19
N ILE A 223 -1.98 -9.46 -5.47
CA ILE A 223 -1.01 -9.28 -6.55
C ILE A 223 -1.27 -7.91 -7.17
N GLN A 224 -0.26 -7.05 -7.23
CA GLN A 224 -0.37 -5.71 -7.78
C GLN A 224 0.64 -5.54 -8.92
N PHE A 225 0.17 -5.04 -10.06
CA PHE A 225 0.98 -4.67 -11.22
C PHE A 225 0.74 -3.20 -11.52
N GLY A 226 1.77 -2.50 -11.98
CA GLY A 226 1.60 -1.08 -12.28
C GLY A 226 2.74 -0.46 -13.05
N ALA A 227 2.49 0.78 -13.46
CA ALA A 227 3.43 1.58 -14.21
C ALA A 227 3.47 3.00 -13.67
N LEU A 228 4.67 3.61 -13.69
CA LEU A 228 4.91 5.00 -13.34
C LEU A 228 5.49 5.71 -14.56
N TYR A 229 4.77 6.69 -15.09
CA TYR A 229 5.19 7.53 -16.20
C TYR A 229 5.70 8.90 -15.70
N ARG A 230 6.89 9.31 -16.14
CA ARG A 230 7.44 10.66 -15.90
C ARG A 230 7.14 11.56 -17.10
N VAL A 231 6.45 12.67 -16.85
CA VAL A 231 6.05 13.61 -17.90
C VAL A 231 7.23 14.54 -18.25
N THR A 232 8.14 14.04 -19.09
CA THR A 232 9.37 14.75 -19.48
C THR A 232 9.12 16.00 -20.34
N SER A 233 7.94 16.13 -20.96
CA SER A 233 7.60 17.31 -21.77
C SER A 233 7.50 18.59 -20.95
N LEU A 234 7.06 18.52 -19.68
CA LEU A 234 6.95 19.69 -18.80
C LEU A 234 8.32 20.13 -18.25
N GLU A 235 9.23 19.18 -18.01
CA GLU A 235 10.59 19.44 -17.55
C GLU A 235 11.41 20.26 -18.58
N ARG A 236 11.01 20.22 -19.87
CA ARG A 236 11.60 21.07 -20.91
C ARG A 236 11.24 22.55 -20.73
N TYR A 237 10.09 22.87 -20.14
CA TYR A 237 9.64 24.25 -19.92
C TYR A 237 10.10 24.80 -18.56
N SER A 238 10.07 23.96 -17.52
CA SER A 238 10.56 24.33 -16.20
C SER A 238 11.28 23.14 -15.57
N LYS A 239 12.60 23.29 -15.38
CA LYS A 239 13.43 22.29 -14.68
C LYS A 239 13.07 22.14 -13.20
N ASP A 240 12.36 23.12 -12.67
CA ASP A 240 11.92 23.13 -11.28
C ASP A 240 10.62 22.31 -11.08
N VAL A 241 9.91 21.91 -12.14
CA VAL A 241 8.64 21.17 -12.03
C VAL A 241 8.78 19.77 -12.61
N THR A 242 8.51 18.76 -11.79
CA THR A 242 8.43 17.36 -12.21
C THR A 242 7.01 16.86 -12.02
N VAL A 243 6.47 16.16 -13.02
CA VAL A 243 5.16 15.50 -12.93
C VAL A 243 5.31 14.02 -13.20
N ARG A 244 4.67 13.22 -12.35
CA ARG A 244 4.62 11.76 -12.45
C ARG A 244 3.17 11.31 -12.41
N VAL A 245 2.84 10.27 -13.18
CA VAL A 245 1.51 9.65 -13.20
C VAL A 245 1.69 8.15 -13.04
N SER A 246 0.93 7.53 -12.17
CA SER A 246 0.92 6.08 -11.94
C SER A 246 -0.44 5.47 -12.21
N GLY A 247 -0.41 4.21 -12.60
CA GLY A 247 -1.60 3.37 -12.77
C GLY A 247 -1.28 1.94 -12.38
N ASP A 248 -2.09 1.39 -11.49
CA ASP A 248 -1.92 0.05 -10.95
C ASP A 248 -3.22 -0.75 -11.10
N VAL A 249 -3.08 -2.07 -11.28
CA VAL A 249 -4.16 -3.05 -11.19
C VAL A 249 -3.79 -4.02 -10.07
N ILE A 250 -4.72 -4.24 -9.15
CA ILE A 250 -4.56 -5.17 -8.04
C ILE A 250 -5.57 -6.30 -8.17
N ASP A 251 -5.10 -7.54 -8.13
CA ASP A 251 -5.94 -8.73 -8.07
C ASP A 251 -6.04 -9.21 -6.63
N GLU A 252 -7.27 -9.34 -6.17
CA GLU A 252 -7.65 -9.86 -4.86
C GLU A 252 -7.89 -11.36 -5.01
N LEU A 253 -6.82 -12.16 -4.89
CA LEU A 253 -6.82 -13.60 -5.23
C LEU A 253 -7.95 -14.43 -4.61
N GLN A 254 -8.55 -13.97 -3.51
CA GLN A 254 -9.63 -14.66 -2.79
C GLN A 254 -11.02 -14.11 -3.08
N LEU A 255 -11.11 -12.91 -3.67
CA LEU A 255 -12.35 -12.19 -3.98
C LEU A 255 -12.65 -12.20 -5.49
N GLY A 256 -11.62 -12.35 -6.34
CA GLY A 256 -11.76 -12.60 -7.78
C GLY A 256 -12.12 -11.37 -8.61
N SER A 257 -11.96 -10.16 -8.07
CA SER A 257 -12.18 -8.90 -8.80
C SER A 257 -10.93 -8.03 -8.80
N PRO A 258 -10.36 -7.72 -9.99
CA PRO A 258 -9.31 -6.74 -10.06
C PRO A 258 -9.84 -5.37 -9.63
N THR A 259 -8.98 -4.54 -9.06
CA THR A 259 -9.27 -3.14 -8.76
C THR A 259 -8.25 -2.26 -9.46
N MET A 260 -8.72 -1.19 -10.10
CA MET A 260 -7.84 -0.20 -10.73
C MET A 260 -7.52 0.95 -9.76
N ARG A 261 -6.32 1.48 -9.87
CA ARG A 261 -5.84 2.62 -9.08
C ARG A 261 -5.05 3.56 -9.97
N ILE A 262 -5.24 4.86 -9.79
CA ILE A 262 -4.48 5.90 -10.49
C ILE A 262 -3.96 6.94 -9.51
N GLY A 263 -2.81 7.51 -9.83
CA GLY A 263 -2.16 8.53 -9.01
C GLY A 263 -1.38 9.53 -9.85
N ALA A 264 -1.21 10.74 -9.33
CA ALA A 264 -0.36 11.76 -9.92
C ALA A 264 0.36 12.56 -8.84
N ASP A 265 1.64 12.88 -9.09
CA ASP A 265 2.50 13.69 -8.23
C ASP A 265 3.09 14.83 -9.04
N ALA A 266 2.79 16.06 -8.64
CA ALA A 266 3.41 17.27 -9.14
C ALA A 266 4.36 17.83 -8.08
N ALA A 267 5.64 17.91 -8.41
CA ALA A 267 6.70 18.31 -7.49
C ALA A 267 7.37 19.60 -7.96
N TYR A 268 7.49 20.59 -7.08
CA TYR A 268 8.30 21.79 -7.27
C TYR A 268 9.65 21.63 -6.55
N ARG A 269 10.75 21.71 -7.29
CA ARG A 269 12.15 21.56 -6.87
C ARG A 269 12.42 20.27 -6.08
N GLN A 270 11.62 19.23 -6.29
CA GLN A 270 11.66 17.99 -5.50
C GLN A 270 11.50 18.23 -3.99
N ARG A 271 10.83 19.33 -3.61
CA ARG A 271 10.65 19.74 -2.21
C ARG A 271 9.19 19.86 -1.83
N ALA A 272 8.39 20.51 -2.68
CA ALA A 272 6.96 20.65 -2.46
C ALA A 272 6.20 19.77 -3.43
N HIS A 273 5.35 18.89 -2.89
CA HIS A 273 4.59 17.90 -3.65
C HIS A 273 3.11 18.13 -3.45
N ILE A 274 2.35 18.08 -4.55
CA ILE A 274 0.90 17.98 -4.55
C ILE A 274 0.56 16.68 -5.26
N ARG A 275 -0.25 15.86 -4.60
CA ARG A 275 -0.62 14.53 -5.07
C ARG A 275 -2.13 14.38 -5.08
N ALA A 276 -2.60 13.67 -6.09
CA ALA A 276 -3.99 13.27 -6.19
C ALA A 276 -4.03 11.83 -6.70
N GLY A 277 -5.01 11.07 -6.25
CA GLY A 277 -5.23 9.73 -6.75
C GLY A 277 -6.66 9.27 -6.56
N TYR A 278 -7.00 8.16 -7.22
CA TYR A 278 -8.33 7.57 -7.18
C TYR A 278 -8.22 6.06 -7.19
N VAL A 279 -8.90 5.41 -6.24
CA VAL A 279 -9.08 3.97 -6.20
C VAL A 279 -10.49 3.67 -6.72
N PHE A 280 -10.58 2.93 -7.81
CA PHE A 280 -11.87 2.57 -8.41
C PHE A 280 -12.54 1.47 -7.60
N ARG A 281 -13.87 1.51 -7.50
CA ARG A 281 -14.68 0.47 -6.86
C ARG A 281 -15.21 -0.47 -7.94
N GLU A 282 -14.94 -1.76 -7.82
CA GLU A 282 -15.48 -2.78 -8.74
C GLU A 282 -16.54 -3.69 -8.07
N ILE A 283 -16.49 -3.88 -6.74
CA ILE A 283 -17.48 -4.65 -5.95
C ILE A 283 -17.91 -3.87 -4.69
N GLU A 284 -19.14 -4.11 -4.22
CA GLU A 284 -19.76 -3.52 -3.02
C GLU A 284 -18.97 -3.77 -1.70
N ASN A 285 -18.08 -4.78 -1.69
CA ASN A 285 -17.20 -5.18 -0.57
C ASN A 285 -15.70 -4.93 -0.82
N SER A 286 -15.32 -4.15 -1.84
CA SER A 286 -13.91 -3.88 -2.15
C SER A 286 -13.21 -3.11 -1.01
N GLU A 287 -11.87 -3.15 -1.01
CA GLU A 287 -11.03 -2.25 -0.20
C GLU A 287 -11.43 -0.76 -0.31
N GLN A 288 -10.86 0.09 0.56
CA GLN A 288 -11.01 1.55 0.51
C GLN A 288 -10.93 2.07 -0.93
N TYR A 289 -12.02 2.68 -1.41
CA TYR A 289 -12.18 3.25 -2.74
C TYR A 289 -12.40 4.76 -2.62
N GLY A 290 -12.22 5.48 -3.71
CA GLY A 290 -12.51 6.92 -3.77
C GLY A 290 -11.27 7.77 -4.02
N ALA A 291 -11.48 9.08 -3.91
CA ALA A 291 -10.46 10.07 -4.22
C ALA A 291 -9.49 10.24 -3.05
N SER A 292 -8.27 10.64 -3.35
CA SER A 292 -7.25 10.96 -2.34
C SER A 292 -6.49 12.20 -2.74
N LEU A 293 -6.08 12.98 -1.75
CA LEU A 293 -5.21 14.13 -1.92
C LEU A 293 -4.04 14.00 -0.94
N GLY A 294 -2.86 14.41 -1.38
CA GLY A 294 -1.66 14.43 -0.55
C GLY A 294 -0.84 15.69 -0.77
N LEU A 295 -0.16 16.13 0.28
CA LEU A 295 0.83 17.20 0.26
C LEU A 295 2.13 16.66 0.84
N GLY A 296 3.26 17.06 0.26
CA GLY A 296 4.58 16.69 0.77
C GLY A 296 5.51 17.89 0.82
N LEU A 297 6.27 18.04 1.90
CA LEU A 297 7.26 19.10 2.06
C LEU A 297 8.59 18.50 2.52
N SER A 298 9.67 18.87 1.84
CA SER A 298 11.04 18.50 2.20
C SER A 298 11.85 19.73 2.59
N ALA A 299 12.39 19.72 3.81
CA ALA A 299 13.25 20.75 4.36
C ALA A 299 14.56 20.12 4.87
N GLY A 300 15.62 20.24 4.08
CA GLY A 300 16.90 19.58 4.36
C GLY A 300 16.74 18.06 4.37
N ASN A 301 16.97 17.45 5.53
CA ASN A 301 16.87 16.01 5.75
C ASN A 301 15.50 15.54 6.22
N LEU A 302 14.60 16.46 6.59
CA LEU A 302 13.26 16.16 7.04
C LEU A 302 12.27 16.20 5.87
N GLN A 303 11.43 15.18 5.77
CA GLN A 303 10.28 15.13 4.86
C GLN A 303 9.01 14.91 5.67
N VAL A 304 7.98 15.68 5.35
CA VAL A 304 6.65 15.62 5.96
C VAL A 304 5.64 15.43 4.85
N ASP A 305 4.88 14.35 4.91
CA ASP A 305 3.79 14.07 3.99
C ASP A 305 2.47 13.98 4.77
N LEU A 306 1.43 14.60 4.23
CA LEU A 306 0.06 14.57 4.74
C LEU A 306 -0.84 14.07 3.63
N ALA A 307 -1.78 13.20 3.95
CA ALA A 307 -2.77 12.75 2.97
C ALA A 307 -4.12 12.46 3.60
N ARG A 308 -5.14 12.54 2.74
CA ARG A 308 -6.51 12.24 3.09
C ARG A 308 -7.17 11.53 1.93
N MET A 309 -7.98 10.52 2.27
CA MET A 309 -8.85 9.84 1.33
C MET A 309 -10.29 10.27 1.59
N PHE A 310 -11.03 10.52 0.51
CA PHE A 310 -12.39 11.00 0.45
C PHE A 310 -13.25 9.87 -0.15
N GLU A 311 -14.02 9.23 0.74
CA GLU A 311 -14.91 8.05 0.60
C GLU A 311 -14.32 6.67 0.99
N GLY A 312 -15.21 5.77 1.48
CA GLY A 312 -14.87 4.41 1.96
C GLY A 312 -15.60 3.89 3.22
N PHE A 313 -15.82 4.73 4.23
CA PHE A 313 -16.73 4.57 5.39
C PHE A 313 -18.21 4.80 5.07
N ALA A 314 -19.03 3.81 4.74
CA ALA A 314 -20.47 3.93 4.99
C ALA A 314 -20.68 4.14 6.51
N GLY A 315 -20.76 5.40 6.96
CA GLY A 315 -21.01 5.77 8.36
C GLY A 315 -19.90 6.54 9.10
N ALA A 316 -18.73 6.80 8.51
CA ALA A 316 -17.69 7.59 9.18
C ALA A 316 -17.90 9.10 8.93
N SER A 317 -18.27 9.85 9.97
CA SER A 317 -18.48 11.31 9.92
C SER A 317 -17.21 12.12 9.58
N GLN A 318 -16.03 11.50 9.68
CA GLN A 318 -14.75 12.11 9.35
C GLN A 318 -13.82 11.13 8.59
N PRO A 319 -13.39 11.47 7.36
CA PRO A 319 -12.42 10.66 6.63
C PRO A 319 -11.07 10.59 7.34
N PRO A 320 -10.38 9.43 7.31
CA PRO A 320 -9.13 9.23 8.02
C PRO A 320 -8.02 10.16 7.51
N THR A 321 -7.11 10.50 8.41
CA THR A 321 -5.96 11.37 8.11
C THR A 321 -4.67 10.59 8.27
N TYR A 322 -3.73 10.82 7.34
CA TYR A 322 -2.43 10.18 7.33
C TYR A 322 -1.34 11.23 7.40
N LEU A 323 -0.35 10.96 8.25
CA LEU A 323 0.85 11.76 8.42
C LEU A 323 2.06 10.85 8.27
N SER A 324 3.10 11.30 7.60
CA SER A 324 4.37 10.61 7.52
C SER A 324 5.51 11.59 7.73
N LEU A 325 6.39 11.25 8.68
CA LEU A 325 7.58 12.01 9.02
C LEU A 325 8.79 11.14 8.70
N ARG A 326 9.69 11.62 7.85
CA ARG A 326 10.86 10.87 7.41
C ARG A 326 12.10 11.73 7.61
N TYR A 327 13.12 11.19 8.25
CA TYR A 327 14.41 11.85 8.44
C TYR A 327 15.51 11.05 7.74
N LEU A 328 16.17 11.67 6.78
CA LEU A 328 17.20 11.05 5.94
C LEU A 328 18.60 11.46 6.41
N PHE A 329 19.51 10.51 6.62
CA PHE A 329 20.87 10.78 7.12
C PHE A 329 21.94 9.86 6.52
#